data_AF-A0A858RKJ1-F1
#
_entry.id   AF-A0A858RKJ1-F1
#
_cell.length_a   1.000
_cell.length_b   1.000
_cell.length_c   1.000
_cell.angle_alpha   90.00
_cell.angle_beta   90.00
_cell.angle_gamma   90.00
#
_symmetry.space_group_name_H-M   'P 1'
#
loop_
_entity.id
_entity.type
_entity.pdbx_description
1 polymer ?
#
loop_
_entity_poly.entity_id
_entity_poly.type
_entity_poly.pdbx_seq_one_letter_code
_entity_poly.pdbx_strand_id
1 'polypeptide(L)'
;MKLHPTLPSWLSSGLVPFALACLLFTASPATAAGAAAKIYRFTSAPSNTSGSLLTLEHPALNGKSTLRPVITQYSTGVANPHPVGVLYSNLFKKWQIVNEDGEDIPANANFNVMILPTTKPVGVGPANLDGNLAFFTIQKNNAQARLLATHMCNPYPTLQPGMQRNVMGLFYIPAGSRAPQSSARWALFQENGQAQTVSTYHIADVTNLAVAKAPISFRHTAAAANTTGSETVITNPLTDGKPDAVLFIQHVFTEAAPKNVDESLGVRYTDGKWRIFVQDGGALPVTSEFVVAAFPGVSP
;
A
#
# COMPACT_ATOMS: atom_id res chain seq x y z
N MET A 1 16.65 42.94 60.28
CA MET A 1 16.63 41.69 59.47
C MET A 1 15.19 41.35 59.15
N LYS A 2 14.72 41.70 57.95
CA LYS A 2 13.72 40.98 57.12
C LYS A 2 13.42 41.85 55.90
N LEU A 3 13.62 41.24 54.73
CA LEU A 3 13.59 41.83 53.40
C LEU A 3 12.15 42.15 52.95
N HIS A 4 11.98 43.29 52.27
CA HIS A 4 10.82 43.60 51.45
C HIS A 4 10.87 42.81 50.13
N PRO A 5 9.76 42.25 49.62
CA PRO A 5 9.68 41.81 48.24
C PRO A 5 9.23 42.99 47.36
N THR A 6 10.12 43.46 46.49
CA THR A 6 9.77 44.34 45.37
C THR A 6 9.38 43.48 44.16
N LEU A 7 8.21 43.77 43.58
CA LEU A 7 7.78 43.22 42.30
C LEU A 7 8.66 43.80 41.17
N PRO A 8 9.11 43.01 40.19
CA PRO A 8 9.90 43.56 39.09
C PRO A 8 9.02 44.27 38.05
N SER A 9 9.46 45.48 37.71
CA SER A 9 8.87 46.40 36.74
C SER A 9 9.54 46.26 35.37
N TRP A 10 8.93 45.57 34.40
CA TRP A 10 9.23 45.74 32.97
C TRP A 10 7.99 45.42 32.11
N LEU A 11 7.15 46.44 31.89
CA LEU A 11 6.33 46.57 30.69
C LEU A 11 7.06 47.56 29.78
N SER A 12 8.00 47.06 28.98
CA SER A 12 8.46 47.75 27.79
C SER A 12 7.95 46.98 26.58
N SER A 13 7.12 47.69 25.82
CA SER A 13 6.62 47.35 24.49
C SER A 13 7.75 46.84 23.57
N GLY A 14 7.70 45.56 23.24
CA GLY A 14 8.44 44.96 22.13
C GLY A 14 7.47 44.13 21.31
N LEU A 15 7.17 44.57 20.10
CA LEU A 15 6.52 43.76 19.08
C LEU A 15 7.34 42.48 18.91
N VAL A 16 6.78 41.34 19.29
CA VAL A 16 7.33 40.03 18.91
C VAL A 16 7.00 39.87 17.43
N PRO A 17 7.98 39.83 16.51
CA PRO A 17 7.66 39.47 15.14
C PRO A 17 7.22 38.01 15.17
N PHE A 18 5.95 37.76 14.85
CA PHE A 18 5.51 36.45 14.40
C PHE A 18 6.31 36.14 13.13
N ALA A 19 7.45 35.47 13.30
CA ALA A 19 8.14 34.84 12.19
C ALA A 19 7.20 33.75 11.71
N LEU A 20 6.44 34.06 10.65
CA LEU A 20 5.80 33.06 9.83
C LEU A 20 6.93 32.21 9.25
N ALA A 21 7.27 31.12 9.94
CA ALA A 21 8.13 30.09 9.41
C ALA A 21 7.37 29.46 8.25
N CYS A 22 7.48 30.09 7.08
CA CYS A 22 7.09 29.51 5.82
C CYS A 22 8.05 28.33 5.61
N LEU A 23 7.65 27.15 6.08
CA LEU A 23 8.31 25.89 5.77
C LEU A 23 8.24 25.72 4.25
N LEU A 24 9.28 26.20 3.57
CA LEU A 24 9.56 25.85 2.20
C LEU A 24 9.88 24.36 2.19
N PHE A 25 8.85 23.53 2.02
CA PHE A 25 9.01 22.16 1.58
C PHE A 25 9.60 22.23 0.19
N THR A 26 10.91 22.05 0.08
CA THR A 26 11.54 21.79 -1.20
C THR A 26 10.99 20.46 -1.70
N ALA A 27 10.06 20.53 -2.66
CA ALA A 27 9.63 19.35 -3.39
C ALA A 27 10.89 18.69 -3.95
N SER A 28 11.17 17.46 -3.50
CA SER A 28 12.27 16.69 -4.07
C SER A 28 12.03 16.57 -5.58
N PRO A 29 13.07 16.73 -6.42
CA PRO A 29 12.90 16.61 -7.85
C PRO A 29 12.29 15.25 -8.17
N ALA A 30 11.20 15.26 -8.95
CA ALA A 30 10.52 14.05 -9.37
C ALA A 30 11.50 13.15 -10.12
N THR A 31 11.62 11.90 -9.69
CA THR A 31 12.43 10.91 -10.41
C THR A 31 11.60 10.41 -11.60
N ALA A 32 12.15 10.49 -12.80
CA ALA A 32 11.49 10.01 -14.02
C ALA A 32 11.29 8.49 -13.94
N ALA A 33 10.09 8.07 -13.52
CA ALA A 33 9.75 6.68 -13.25
C ALA A 33 8.73 6.12 -14.23
N GLY A 34 8.00 6.99 -14.95
CA GLY A 34 7.12 6.57 -16.03
C GLY A 34 7.80 5.69 -17.09
N ALA A 35 9.12 5.81 -17.24
CA ALA A 35 9.91 4.99 -18.17
C ALA A 35 10.45 3.67 -17.56
N ALA A 36 10.34 3.46 -16.24
CA ALA A 36 11.00 2.34 -15.55
C ALA A 36 10.04 1.31 -14.93
N ALA A 37 8.82 1.72 -14.55
CA ALA A 37 7.79 0.79 -14.09
C ALA A 37 7.23 0.00 -15.28
N LYS A 38 7.15 -1.33 -15.16
CA LYS A 38 6.44 -2.17 -16.12
C LYS A 38 5.16 -2.66 -15.49
N ILE A 39 4.04 -2.39 -16.15
CA ILE A 39 2.71 -2.71 -15.66
C ILE A 39 2.10 -3.75 -16.59
N TYR A 40 1.38 -4.70 -16.02
CA TYR A 40 0.69 -5.77 -16.73
C TYR A 40 -0.68 -6.02 -16.09
N ARG A 41 -1.59 -6.59 -16.87
CA ARG A 41 -2.86 -7.12 -16.37
C ARG A 41 -2.91 -8.61 -16.66
N PHE A 42 -3.33 -9.38 -15.67
CA PHE A 42 -3.54 -10.82 -15.80
C PHE A 42 -4.97 -11.15 -15.46
N THR A 43 -5.56 -12.04 -16.27
CA THR A 43 -6.91 -12.58 -16.06
C THR A 43 -6.77 -14.07 -15.77
N SER A 44 -7.46 -14.54 -14.74
CA SER A 44 -7.55 -15.98 -14.46
C SER A 44 -8.39 -16.70 -15.52
N ALA A 45 -7.88 -17.82 -15.97
CA ALA A 45 -8.50 -18.71 -16.95
C ALA A 45 -8.15 -20.16 -16.61
N PRO A 46 -8.94 -21.15 -17.08
CA PRO A 46 -8.63 -22.55 -16.84
C PRO A 46 -7.23 -23.00 -17.31
N SER A 47 -6.62 -22.27 -18.26
CA SER A 47 -5.28 -22.57 -18.79
C SER A 47 -4.13 -22.04 -17.94
N ASN A 48 -4.37 -21.10 -17.02
CA ASN A 48 -3.32 -20.48 -16.20
C ASN A 48 -3.62 -20.51 -14.70
N THR A 49 -4.80 -20.98 -14.29
CA THR A 49 -5.21 -21.12 -12.90
C THR A 49 -5.26 -22.59 -12.47
N SER A 50 -4.79 -22.89 -11.27
CA SER A 50 -4.90 -24.20 -10.62
C SER A 50 -5.20 -23.99 -9.14
N GLY A 51 -6.47 -24.18 -8.75
CA GLY A 51 -6.95 -23.89 -7.41
C GLY A 51 -6.67 -22.43 -7.01
N SER A 52 -5.99 -22.24 -5.88
CA SER A 52 -5.59 -20.92 -5.36
C SER A 52 -4.45 -20.23 -6.10
N LEU A 53 -3.92 -20.79 -7.19
CA LEU A 53 -2.75 -20.28 -7.91
C LEU A 53 -3.08 -19.78 -9.31
N LEU A 54 -2.68 -18.56 -9.64
CA LEU A 54 -2.74 -17.95 -10.97
C LEU A 54 -1.32 -17.76 -11.51
N THR A 55 -0.97 -18.44 -12.60
CA THR A 55 0.35 -18.37 -13.22
C THR A 55 0.48 -17.17 -14.16
N LEU A 56 1.49 -16.34 -13.90
CA LEU A 56 1.78 -15.13 -14.68
C LEU A 56 2.73 -15.46 -15.84
N GLU A 57 2.16 -15.94 -16.95
CA GLU A 57 2.91 -16.20 -18.18
C GLU A 57 3.20 -14.90 -18.92
N HIS A 58 4.46 -14.45 -18.93
CA HIS A 58 4.85 -13.28 -19.70
C HIS A 58 6.38 -13.24 -19.94
N PRO A 59 6.89 -12.95 -21.17
CA PRO A 59 8.33 -12.90 -21.45
C PRO A 59 9.13 -11.95 -20.55
N ALA A 60 8.49 -10.89 -20.05
CA ALA A 60 9.13 -9.99 -19.12
C ALA A 60 9.29 -10.56 -17.70
N LEU A 61 8.53 -11.58 -17.32
CA LEU A 61 8.49 -12.21 -15.99
C LEU A 61 9.12 -13.61 -15.96
N ASN A 62 8.95 -14.39 -17.02
CA ASN A 62 9.41 -15.78 -17.13
C ASN A 62 10.91 -15.89 -16.88
N GLY A 63 11.31 -16.86 -16.05
CA GLY A 63 12.70 -17.14 -15.70
C GLY A 63 13.35 -16.14 -14.74
N LYS A 64 12.65 -15.08 -14.31
CA LYS A 64 13.24 -13.96 -13.56
C LYS A 64 12.77 -13.96 -12.10
N SER A 65 13.37 -14.83 -11.29
CA SER A 65 13.10 -14.95 -9.85
C SER A 65 13.53 -13.74 -9.01
N THR A 66 14.40 -12.87 -9.56
CA THR A 66 14.89 -11.67 -8.88
C THR A 66 13.95 -10.48 -8.96
N LEU A 67 12.85 -10.59 -9.72
CA LEU A 67 11.81 -9.57 -9.75
C LEU A 67 11.13 -9.44 -8.39
N ARG A 68 10.42 -8.33 -8.20
CA ARG A 68 9.67 -8.02 -6.98
C ARG A 68 8.30 -7.48 -7.39
N PRO A 69 7.37 -8.36 -7.82
CA PRO A 69 6.06 -7.91 -8.25
C PRO A 69 5.27 -7.30 -7.09
N VAL A 70 4.57 -6.21 -7.37
CA VAL A 70 3.54 -5.61 -6.52
C VAL A 70 2.20 -5.76 -7.23
N ILE A 71 1.17 -6.19 -6.53
CA ILE A 71 -0.13 -6.52 -7.13
C ILE A 71 -1.28 -5.72 -6.51
N THR A 72 -2.36 -5.59 -7.26
CA THR A 72 -3.66 -5.11 -6.76
C THR A 72 -4.75 -5.82 -7.54
N GLN A 73 -5.83 -6.21 -6.84
CA GLN A 73 -6.97 -6.86 -7.47
C GLN A 73 -7.79 -5.83 -8.25
N TYR A 74 -8.10 -6.14 -9.50
CA TYR A 74 -8.91 -5.30 -10.38
C TYR A 74 -10.18 -6.06 -10.72
N SER A 75 -11.35 -5.51 -10.41
CA SER A 75 -12.61 -6.16 -10.75
C SER A 75 -13.25 -5.54 -11.99
N THR A 76 -13.58 -6.40 -12.95
CA THR A 76 -14.39 -6.11 -14.14
C THR A 76 -15.78 -6.78 -14.05
N GLY A 77 -16.22 -7.12 -12.82
CA GLY A 77 -17.49 -7.81 -12.56
C GLY A 77 -17.33 -9.13 -11.80
N VAL A 78 -16.10 -9.64 -11.68
CA VAL A 78 -15.78 -10.80 -10.81
C VAL A 78 -14.94 -10.30 -9.64
N ALA A 79 -15.37 -10.61 -8.42
CA ALA A 79 -14.62 -10.36 -7.20
C ALA A 79 -13.80 -11.59 -6.83
N ASN A 80 -12.65 -11.37 -6.19
CA ASN A 80 -11.84 -12.40 -5.54
C ASN A 80 -11.66 -11.96 -4.07
N PRO A 81 -12.63 -12.29 -3.19
CA PRO A 81 -12.68 -11.80 -1.80
C PRO A 81 -11.66 -12.48 -0.88
N HIS A 82 -10.46 -12.75 -1.40
CA HIS A 82 -9.41 -13.52 -0.74
C HIS A 82 -8.14 -12.67 -0.63
N PRO A 83 -7.40 -12.75 0.49
CA PRO A 83 -6.09 -12.13 0.62
C PRO A 83 -5.15 -12.68 -0.44
N VAL A 84 -4.39 -11.80 -1.09
CA VAL A 84 -3.52 -12.20 -2.20
C VAL A 84 -2.06 -11.83 -1.98
N GLY A 85 -1.20 -12.77 -2.36
CA GLY A 85 0.24 -12.62 -2.37
C GLY A 85 0.84 -13.03 -3.70
N VAL A 86 2.16 -13.04 -3.75
CA VAL A 86 2.91 -13.58 -4.89
C VAL A 86 3.90 -14.64 -4.44
N LEU A 87 4.16 -15.60 -5.32
CA LEU A 87 5.24 -16.58 -5.15
C LEU A 87 5.93 -16.82 -6.48
N TYR A 88 7.19 -17.28 -6.44
CA TYR A 88 7.91 -17.68 -7.65
C TYR A 88 8.08 -19.19 -7.67
N SER A 89 7.41 -19.85 -8.62
CA SER A 89 7.52 -21.28 -8.82
C SER A 89 8.84 -21.63 -9.49
N ASN A 90 9.72 -22.30 -8.74
CA ASN A 90 10.97 -22.84 -9.27
C ASN A 90 10.76 -24.01 -10.24
N LEU A 91 9.60 -24.68 -10.17
CA LEU A 91 9.21 -25.76 -11.08
C LEU A 91 8.85 -25.19 -12.46
N PHE A 92 7.97 -24.20 -12.50
CA PHE A 92 7.51 -23.60 -13.76
C PHE A 92 8.41 -22.47 -14.26
N LYS A 93 9.33 -21.98 -13.42
CA LYS A 93 10.14 -20.75 -13.64
C LYS A 93 9.26 -19.53 -13.91
N LYS A 94 8.16 -19.41 -13.17
CA LYS A 94 7.13 -18.37 -13.35
C LYS A 94 6.70 -17.79 -12.02
N TRP A 95 6.31 -16.52 -12.06
CA TRP A 95 5.61 -15.88 -10.96
C TRP A 95 4.16 -16.36 -10.93
N GLN A 96 3.58 -16.45 -9.74
CA GLN A 96 2.19 -16.77 -9.51
C GLN A 96 1.58 -15.79 -8.51
N ILE A 97 0.32 -15.42 -8.72
CA ILE A 97 -0.54 -14.83 -7.68
C ILE A 97 -1.18 -15.99 -6.93
N VAL A 98 -1.31 -15.85 -5.61
CA VAL A 98 -1.90 -16.87 -4.73
C VAL A 98 -3.00 -16.25 -3.88
N ASN A 99 -4.15 -16.93 -3.78
CA ASN A 99 -5.08 -16.72 -2.68
C ASN A 99 -4.50 -17.37 -1.42
N GLU A 100 -4.13 -16.55 -0.44
CA GLU A 100 -3.32 -16.98 0.70
C GLU A 100 -4.10 -17.86 1.69
N ASP A 101 -5.42 -17.70 1.74
CA ASP A 101 -6.30 -18.59 2.51
C ASP A 101 -6.40 -20.01 1.92
N GLY A 102 -6.11 -20.16 0.63
CA GLY A 102 -6.14 -21.43 -0.10
C GLY A 102 -7.41 -21.69 -0.87
N GLU A 103 -8.32 -20.72 -0.90
CA GLU A 103 -9.51 -20.77 -1.73
C GLU A 103 -9.16 -20.58 -3.20
N ASP A 104 -9.98 -21.15 -4.08
CA ASP A 104 -9.75 -21.09 -5.52
C ASP A 104 -9.78 -19.65 -6.05
N ILE A 105 -8.90 -19.33 -7.00
CA ILE A 105 -9.02 -18.06 -7.73
C ILE A 105 -10.21 -18.17 -8.70
N PRO A 106 -11.24 -17.31 -8.58
CA PRO A 106 -12.39 -17.35 -9.47
C PRO A 106 -11.99 -17.14 -10.92
N ALA A 107 -12.64 -17.82 -11.86
CA ALA A 107 -12.42 -17.59 -13.29
C ALA A 107 -12.79 -16.15 -13.69
N ASN A 108 -11.99 -15.53 -14.55
CA ASN A 108 -12.10 -14.13 -14.97
C ASN A 108 -11.83 -13.08 -13.88
N ALA A 109 -11.26 -13.47 -12.73
CA ALA A 109 -10.66 -12.52 -11.80
C ALA A 109 -9.47 -11.81 -12.45
N ASN A 110 -9.37 -10.48 -12.29
CA ASN A 110 -8.33 -9.68 -12.91
C ASN A 110 -7.37 -9.10 -11.84
N PHE A 111 -6.10 -9.00 -12.21
CA PHE A 111 -5.05 -8.49 -11.33
C PHE A 111 -4.13 -7.53 -12.08
N ASN A 112 -3.88 -6.38 -11.48
CA ASN A 112 -2.84 -5.47 -11.93
C ASN A 112 -1.51 -5.89 -11.30
N VAL A 113 -0.44 -5.95 -12.10
CA VAL A 113 0.90 -6.36 -11.66
C VAL A 113 1.91 -5.30 -12.08
N MET A 114 2.65 -4.77 -11.11
CA MET A 114 3.72 -3.80 -11.31
C MET A 114 5.07 -4.43 -11.01
N ILE A 115 6.01 -4.22 -11.95
CA ILE A 115 7.44 -4.39 -11.71
C ILE A 115 8.06 -3.00 -11.67
N LEU A 116 8.43 -2.56 -10.47
CA LEU A 116 9.14 -1.31 -10.26
C LEU A 116 10.59 -1.62 -9.83
N PRO A 117 11.63 -1.16 -10.56
CA PRO A 117 13.03 -1.48 -10.23
C PRO A 117 13.50 -1.07 -8.83
N THR A 118 12.84 -0.09 -8.21
CA THR A 118 13.15 0.38 -6.85
C THR A 118 12.51 -0.46 -5.76
N THR A 119 11.63 -1.42 -6.10
CA THR A 119 10.97 -2.30 -5.13
C THR A 119 11.99 -3.13 -4.35
N LYS A 120 11.88 -3.14 -3.03
CA LYS A 120 12.80 -3.87 -2.14
C LYS A 120 12.08 -5.03 -1.46
N PRO A 121 12.74 -6.18 -1.29
CA PRO A 121 12.26 -7.18 -0.35
C PRO A 121 12.50 -6.70 1.09
N VAL A 122 11.51 -6.88 1.96
CA VAL A 122 11.59 -6.66 3.40
C VAL A 122 11.32 -7.99 4.08
N GLY A 123 12.34 -8.54 4.75
CA GLY A 123 12.19 -9.73 5.59
C GLY A 123 11.56 -9.36 6.93
N VAL A 124 10.62 -10.18 7.37
CA VAL A 124 9.97 -10.08 8.68
C VAL A 124 10.44 -11.25 9.53
N GLY A 125 10.95 -10.96 10.72
CA GLY A 125 11.41 -11.97 11.67
C GLY A 125 11.64 -11.40 13.06
N PRO A 126 12.15 -12.21 14.01
CA PRO A 126 12.20 -11.82 15.42
C PRO A 126 12.92 -10.50 15.71
N ALA A 127 13.84 -10.07 14.84
CA ALA A 127 14.60 -8.84 14.99
C ALA A 127 13.80 -7.55 14.71
N ASN A 128 12.68 -7.63 13.98
CA ASN A 128 11.87 -6.47 13.60
C ASN A 128 10.37 -6.65 13.85
N LEU A 129 9.99 -7.64 14.66
CA LEU A 129 8.61 -7.95 15.03
C LEU A 129 8.23 -7.33 16.37
N ASP A 130 7.00 -6.83 16.45
CA ASP A 130 6.34 -6.42 17.70
C ASP A 130 4.83 -6.63 17.58
N GLY A 131 4.34 -7.75 18.11
CA GLY A 131 2.94 -8.14 18.00
C GLY A 131 2.50 -8.28 16.55
N ASN A 132 1.50 -7.48 16.16
CA ASN A 132 0.95 -7.43 14.79
C ASN A 132 1.71 -6.48 13.85
N LEU A 133 2.84 -5.92 14.29
CA LEU A 133 3.67 -5.02 13.51
C LEU A 133 4.99 -5.66 13.10
N ALA A 134 5.43 -5.34 11.89
CA ALA A 134 6.78 -5.61 11.42
C ALA A 134 7.45 -4.33 10.91
N PHE A 135 8.51 -3.89 11.59
CA PHE A 135 9.19 -2.63 11.29
C PHE A 135 10.16 -2.78 10.11
N PHE A 136 10.24 -1.73 9.30
CA PHE A 136 11.21 -1.66 8.22
C PHE A 136 11.67 -0.21 8.00
N THR A 137 12.75 -0.06 7.25
CA THR A 137 13.30 1.25 6.89
C THR A 137 13.13 1.49 5.40
N ILE A 138 12.85 2.73 5.06
CA ILE A 138 12.90 3.25 3.69
C ILE A 138 13.90 4.39 3.63
N GLN A 139 14.41 4.68 2.44
CA GLN A 139 15.44 5.71 2.25
C GLN A 139 15.00 7.09 2.76
N LYS A 140 13.73 7.45 2.56
CA LYS A 140 13.12 8.68 3.09
C LYS A 140 11.98 8.35 4.05
N ASN A 141 12.35 8.00 5.29
CA ASN A 141 11.41 7.59 6.32
C ASN A 141 10.59 8.77 6.90
N ASN A 142 9.52 9.16 6.19
CA ASN A 142 8.60 10.21 6.62
C ASN A 142 7.13 9.81 6.41
N ALA A 143 6.21 10.51 7.08
CA ALA A 143 4.77 10.27 7.02
C ALA A 143 4.13 10.47 5.64
N GLN A 144 4.80 11.23 4.77
CA GLN A 144 4.33 11.55 3.41
C GLN A 144 4.75 10.50 2.38
N ALA A 145 5.54 9.50 2.78
CA ALA A 145 5.88 8.39 1.91
C ALA A 145 4.61 7.65 1.46
N ARG A 146 4.56 7.35 0.17
CA ARG A 146 3.49 6.57 -0.47
C ARG A 146 4.11 5.24 -0.86
N LEU A 147 3.71 4.21 -0.12
CA LEU A 147 4.27 2.88 -0.21
C LEU A 147 3.17 1.90 -0.63
N LEU A 148 3.56 0.89 -1.38
CA LEU A 148 2.73 -0.27 -1.73
C LEU A 148 3.43 -1.52 -1.25
N ALA A 149 2.69 -2.46 -0.69
CA ALA A 149 3.21 -3.74 -0.21
C ALA A 149 2.51 -4.90 -0.91
N THR A 150 3.24 -6.00 -1.07
CA THR A 150 2.67 -7.28 -1.48
C THR A 150 3.42 -8.38 -0.76
N HIS A 151 2.68 -9.32 -0.17
CA HIS A 151 3.28 -10.46 0.51
C HIS A 151 3.98 -11.38 -0.50
N MET A 152 5.19 -11.82 -0.17
CA MET A 152 5.97 -12.79 -0.93
C MET A 152 5.92 -14.13 -0.18
N CYS A 153 5.07 -15.05 -0.65
CA CYS A 153 4.78 -16.31 0.03
C CYS A 153 5.89 -17.37 -0.11
N ASN A 154 6.97 -17.08 -0.85
CA ASN A 154 8.15 -17.96 -0.91
C ASN A 154 8.88 -18.00 0.45
N PRO A 155 9.51 -19.14 0.83
CA PRO A 155 9.84 -20.29 -0.01
C PRO A 155 8.76 -21.37 -0.08
N TYR A 156 7.53 -21.11 0.33
CA TYR A 156 6.52 -22.16 0.50
C TYR A 156 5.84 -22.49 -0.83
N PRO A 157 6.14 -23.65 -1.46
CA PRO A 157 5.45 -24.06 -2.70
C PRO A 157 4.01 -24.53 -2.42
N THR A 158 3.66 -24.72 -1.14
CA THR A 158 2.34 -25.11 -0.65
C THR A 158 2.01 -24.28 0.59
N LEU A 159 0.72 -24.06 0.82
CA LEU A 159 0.20 -23.32 1.96
C LEU A 159 0.55 -24.01 3.29
N GLN A 160 1.68 -23.66 3.93
CA GLN A 160 2.11 -24.29 5.18
C GLN A 160 1.30 -23.78 6.40
N PRO A 161 1.14 -24.62 7.45
CA PRO A 161 0.67 -24.16 8.74
C PRO A 161 1.58 -23.06 9.30
N GLY A 162 0.99 -21.94 9.75
CA GLY A 162 1.74 -20.80 10.32
C GLY A 162 2.19 -19.73 9.31
N MET A 163 1.91 -19.90 8.01
CA MET A 163 2.04 -18.80 7.06
C MET A 163 1.08 -17.67 7.40
N GLN A 164 1.55 -16.43 7.23
CA GLN A 164 0.70 -15.25 7.25
C GLN A 164 -0.29 -15.33 6.08
N ARG A 165 -1.59 -15.16 6.35
CA ARG A 165 -2.66 -15.23 5.33
C ARG A 165 -3.67 -14.10 5.45
N ASN A 166 -3.39 -13.13 6.32
CA ASN A 166 -4.34 -12.09 6.68
C ASN A 166 -4.09 -10.85 5.82
N VAL A 167 -5.11 -10.00 5.72
CA VAL A 167 -4.97 -8.71 5.05
C VAL A 167 -3.96 -7.84 5.81
N MET A 168 -3.09 -7.18 5.05
CA MET A 168 -2.06 -6.30 5.58
C MET A 168 -2.28 -4.84 5.20
N GLY A 169 -1.96 -3.97 6.16
CA GLY A 169 -1.85 -2.54 5.98
C GLY A 169 -0.41 -2.05 6.13
N LEU A 170 -0.25 -0.75 5.91
CA LEU A 170 0.95 -0.03 6.30
C LEU A 170 0.63 0.97 7.39
N PHE A 171 1.55 1.17 8.32
CA PHE A 171 1.37 2.10 9.42
C PHE A 171 2.62 2.96 9.58
N TYR A 172 2.47 4.28 9.41
CA TYR A 172 3.51 5.22 9.83
C TYR A 172 3.32 5.58 11.29
N ILE A 173 4.30 5.23 12.10
CA ILE A 173 4.28 5.43 13.55
C ILE A 173 5.12 6.67 13.85
N PRO A 174 4.51 7.76 14.36
CA PRO A 174 5.25 8.95 14.77
C PRO A 174 6.27 8.65 15.88
N ALA A 175 7.29 9.50 16.00
CA ALA A 175 8.23 9.38 17.10
C ALA A 175 7.50 9.61 18.44
N GLY A 176 7.73 8.73 19.42
CA GLY A 176 7.14 8.86 20.75
C GLY A 176 5.68 8.45 20.90
N SER A 177 4.98 7.98 19.84
CA SER A 177 3.60 7.52 19.98
C SER A 177 3.47 6.16 20.69
N ARG A 178 4.55 5.37 20.71
CA ARG A 178 4.58 4.05 21.33
C ARG A 178 5.89 3.87 22.10
N ALA A 179 5.84 3.49 23.38
CA ALA A 179 7.05 3.22 24.16
C ALA A 179 7.64 1.84 23.81
N PRO A 180 8.98 1.66 23.79
CA PRO A 180 10.04 2.65 24.04
C PRO A 180 10.53 3.37 22.76
N GLN A 181 9.68 3.48 21.73
CA GLN A 181 10.06 3.95 20.39
C GLN A 181 10.37 5.46 20.37
N SER A 182 11.66 5.80 20.26
CA SER A 182 12.14 7.19 20.20
C SER A 182 12.17 7.80 18.80
N SER A 183 11.97 7.02 17.73
CA SER A 183 12.03 7.49 16.35
C SER A 183 10.84 7.04 15.51
N ALA A 184 10.38 7.94 14.63
CA ALA A 184 9.30 7.63 13.71
C ALA A 184 9.73 6.55 12.70
N ARG A 185 8.82 5.65 12.31
CA ARG A 185 9.13 4.57 11.36
C ARG A 185 7.88 4.00 10.72
N TRP A 186 8.07 3.37 9.56
CA TRP A 186 7.05 2.57 8.91
C TRP A 186 7.03 1.14 9.47
N ALA A 187 5.83 0.58 9.53
CA ALA A 187 5.57 -0.81 9.84
C ALA A 187 4.57 -1.41 8.84
N LEU A 188 4.73 -2.70 8.56
CA LEU A 188 3.65 -3.55 8.08
C LEU A 188 2.74 -3.86 9.26
N PHE A 189 1.43 -3.89 9.02
CA PHE A 189 0.40 -4.06 10.03
C PHE A 189 -0.55 -5.18 9.62
N GLN A 190 -0.89 -6.10 10.53
CA GLN A 190 -1.94 -7.08 10.29
C GLN A 190 -3.28 -6.48 10.72
N GLU A 191 -4.21 -6.41 9.77
CA GLU A 191 -5.49 -5.71 9.92
C GLU A 191 -6.40 -6.38 10.96
N ASN A 192 -6.35 -7.71 11.06
CA ASN A 192 -7.06 -8.49 12.07
C ASN A 192 -6.44 -8.43 13.49
N GLY A 193 -5.34 -7.69 13.68
CA GLY A 193 -4.66 -7.57 14.96
C GLY A 193 -3.89 -8.82 15.42
N GLN A 194 -3.86 -9.90 14.63
CA GLN A 194 -3.08 -11.09 14.95
C GLN A 194 -1.58 -10.80 14.82
N ALA A 195 -0.78 -11.54 15.60
CA ALA A 195 0.67 -11.39 15.53
C ALA A 195 1.18 -11.70 14.10
N GLN A 196 2.17 -10.91 13.65
CA GLN A 196 2.88 -11.17 12.41
C GLN A 196 3.75 -12.43 12.56
N THR A 197 3.76 -13.30 11.55
CA THR A 197 4.70 -14.41 11.46
C THR A 197 5.87 -14.09 10.52
N VAL A 198 6.91 -14.93 10.56
CA VAL A 198 8.07 -14.81 9.68
C VAL A 198 7.62 -14.85 8.23
N SER A 199 7.94 -13.80 7.49
CA SER A 199 7.42 -13.58 6.13
C SER A 199 8.36 -12.66 5.35
N THR A 200 8.06 -12.41 4.08
CA THR A 200 8.77 -11.41 3.26
C THR A 200 7.76 -10.61 2.48
N TYR A 201 7.98 -9.30 2.34
CA TYR A 201 7.13 -8.43 1.53
C TYR A 201 7.93 -7.72 0.45
N HIS A 202 7.32 -7.48 -0.69
CA HIS A 202 7.81 -6.54 -1.69
C HIS A 202 7.27 -5.15 -1.38
N ILE A 203 8.15 -4.20 -1.06
CA ILE A 203 7.79 -2.82 -0.75
C ILE A 203 8.25 -1.92 -1.89
N ALA A 204 7.30 -1.27 -2.55
CA ALA A 204 7.54 -0.26 -3.57
C ALA A 204 7.32 1.13 -2.99
N ASP A 205 8.34 2.00 -3.10
CA ASP A 205 8.20 3.42 -2.81
C ASP A 205 7.77 4.16 -4.09
N VAL A 206 6.52 4.62 -4.10
CA VAL A 206 5.92 5.35 -5.22
C VAL A 206 5.87 6.86 -4.98
N THR A 207 6.49 7.36 -3.92
CA THR A 207 6.38 8.76 -3.46
C THR A 207 6.78 9.76 -4.53
N ASN A 208 7.96 9.61 -5.11
CA ASN A 208 8.53 10.60 -6.04
C ASN A 208 8.49 10.16 -7.50
N LEU A 209 7.66 9.14 -7.81
CA LEU A 209 7.51 8.67 -9.18
C LEU A 209 6.64 9.64 -9.96
N ALA A 210 7.08 9.93 -11.19
CA ALA A 210 6.34 10.78 -12.11
C ALA A 210 6.41 10.25 -13.55
N VAL A 211 5.33 10.50 -14.31
CA VAL A 211 5.25 10.34 -15.77
C VAL A 211 5.10 11.73 -16.37
N ALA A 212 5.94 12.09 -17.34
CA ALA A 212 5.92 13.42 -17.97
C ALA A 212 5.89 14.59 -16.94
N LYS A 213 6.67 14.45 -15.86
CA LYS A 213 6.75 15.38 -14.70
C LYS A 213 5.49 15.48 -13.83
N ALA A 214 4.42 14.74 -14.13
CA ALA A 214 3.25 14.65 -13.27
C ALA A 214 3.42 13.48 -12.27
N PRO A 215 3.17 13.70 -10.96
CA PRO A 215 3.22 12.62 -9.98
C PRO A 215 2.17 11.55 -10.32
N ILE A 216 2.49 10.28 -10.03
CA ILE A 216 1.56 9.17 -10.29
C ILE A 216 0.86 8.66 -9.04
N SER A 217 1.10 9.25 -7.87
CA SER A 217 0.55 8.75 -6.61
C SER A 217 0.02 9.86 -5.70
N PHE A 218 -1.00 9.54 -4.92
CA PHE A 218 -1.69 10.44 -3.98
C PHE A 218 -2.27 9.65 -2.80
N ARG A 219 -2.74 10.37 -1.77
CA ARG A 219 -3.55 9.79 -0.69
C ARG A 219 -5.03 9.95 -0.99
N HIS A 220 -5.82 8.91 -0.68
CA HIS A 220 -7.26 8.92 -0.80
C HIS A 220 -7.89 8.61 0.56
N THR A 221 -8.85 9.44 0.97
CA THR A 221 -9.63 9.26 2.19
C THR A 221 -11.03 8.79 1.85
N ALA A 222 -11.47 7.69 2.45
CA ALA A 222 -12.87 7.27 2.45
C ALA A 222 -13.69 8.21 3.34
N ALA A 223 -14.25 9.27 2.79
CA ALA A 223 -15.09 10.23 3.53
C ALA A 223 -16.57 9.85 3.43
N ALA A 224 -17.39 10.32 4.37
CA ALA A 224 -18.84 10.06 4.35
C ALA A 224 -19.51 10.52 3.03
N ALA A 225 -18.97 11.55 2.37
CA ALA A 225 -19.48 12.07 1.11
C ALA A 225 -19.09 11.26 -0.14
N ASN A 226 -18.08 10.40 -0.07
CA ASN A 226 -17.59 9.63 -1.21
C ASN A 226 -17.64 8.11 -0.99
N THR A 227 -18.09 7.65 0.19
CA THR A 227 -18.17 6.24 0.55
C THR A 227 -19.62 5.80 0.67
N THR A 228 -19.97 4.68 0.07
CA THR A 228 -21.29 4.05 0.21
C THR A 228 -21.14 2.54 0.18
N GLY A 229 -21.72 1.86 1.17
CA GLY A 229 -21.60 0.40 1.29
C GLY A 229 -20.14 -0.04 1.35
N SER A 230 -19.73 -0.88 0.40
CA SER A 230 -18.40 -1.48 0.36
C SER A 230 -17.33 -0.65 -0.38
N GLU A 231 -17.65 0.55 -0.86
CA GLU A 231 -16.76 1.28 -1.76
C GLU A 231 -16.63 2.77 -1.46
N THR A 232 -15.49 3.33 -1.86
CA THR A 232 -15.22 4.77 -1.88
C THR A 232 -14.83 5.22 -3.29
N VAL A 233 -15.43 6.32 -3.73
CA VAL A 233 -15.21 6.92 -5.05
C VAL A 233 -13.97 7.81 -5.03
N ILE A 234 -13.04 7.53 -5.93
CA ILE A 234 -11.86 8.35 -6.15
C ILE A 234 -12.23 9.50 -7.08
N THR A 235 -11.96 10.74 -6.65
CA THR A 235 -11.98 11.92 -7.53
C THR A 235 -10.57 12.50 -7.59
N ASN A 236 -9.92 12.31 -8.73
CA ASN A 236 -8.56 12.79 -8.94
C ASN A 236 -8.26 12.99 -10.44
N PRO A 237 -7.53 14.04 -10.85
CA PRO A 237 -7.14 14.25 -12.25
C PRO A 237 -6.37 13.07 -12.88
N LEU A 238 -5.71 12.22 -12.09
CA LEU A 238 -5.01 11.04 -12.58
C LEU A 238 -5.96 9.89 -12.98
N THR A 239 -7.20 9.89 -12.48
CA THR A 239 -8.14 8.76 -12.57
C THR A 239 -9.47 9.12 -13.22
N ASP A 240 -9.90 10.37 -13.12
CA ASP A 240 -11.21 10.82 -13.58
C ASP A 240 -11.35 10.71 -15.10
N GLY A 241 -12.39 10.01 -15.58
CA GLY A 241 -12.61 9.82 -17.01
C GLY A 241 -11.55 8.96 -17.71
N LYS A 242 -10.74 8.21 -16.95
CA LYS A 242 -9.59 7.43 -17.46
C LYS A 242 -9.81 5.93 -17.23
N PRO A 243 -10.64 5.27 -18.05
CA PRO A 243 -10.90 3.83 -17.92
C PRO A 243 -9.64 2.97 -18.11
N ASP A 244 -8.69 3.47 -18.90
CA ASP A 244 -7.46 2.72 -19.20
C ASP A 244 -6.40 2.84 -18.09
N ALA A 245 -6.59 3.70 -17.09
CA ALA A 245 -5.63 3.83 -16.00
C ALA A 245 -5.45 2.49 -15.27
N VAL A 246 -4.22 2.24 -14.79
CA VAL A 246 -3.93 1.06 -13.97
C VAL A 246 -3.62 1.51 -12.55
N LEU A 247 -4.46 1.10 -11.62
CA LEU A 247 -4.35 1.49 -10.21
C LEU A 247 -3.71 0.39 -9.37
N PHE A 248 -2.88 0.84 -8.43
CA PHE A 248 -2.40 0.07 -7.29
C PHE A 248 -2.79 0.82 -6.02
N ILE A 249 -3.26 0.08 -5.02
CA ILE A 249 -3.73 0.65 -3.78
C ILE A 249 -3.12 -0.07 -2.58
N GLN A 250 -3.02 0.66 -1.47
CA GLN A 250 -2.60 0.11 -0.19
C GLN A 250 -3.32 0.85 0.93
N HIS A 251 -3.97 0.12 1.83
CA HIS A 251 -4.52 0.70 3.05
C HIS A 251 -3.39 1.18 3.97
N VAL A 252 -3.58 2.37 4.55
CA VAL A 252 -2.64 3.00 5.48
C VAL A 252 -3.35 3.30 6.79
N PHE A 253 -3.01 2.56 7.84
CA PHE A 253 -3.47 2.83 9.19
C PHE A 253 -2.85 4.14 9.72
N THR A 254 -3.65 4.94 10.43
CA THR A 254 -3.20 6.13 11.15
C THR A 254 -3.78 6.17 12.56
N GLU A 255 -3.00 6.60 13.55
CA GLU A 255 -3.50 6.76 14.92
C GLU A 255 -4.52 7.90 15.05
N ALA A 256 -4.46 8.89 14.15
CA ALA A 256 -5.39 10.02 14.15
C ALA A 256 -6.82 9.61 13.74
N ALA A 257 -6.94 8.58 12.90
CA ALA A 257 -8.21 8.02 12.44
C ALA A 257 -8.08 6.49 12.32
N PRO A 258 -8.03 5.77 13.44
CA PRO A 258 -7.74 4.34 13.44
C PRO A 258 -8.91 3.58 12.83
N LYS A 259 -8.66 2.99 11.67
CA LYS A 259 -9.57 2.08 10.97
C LYS A 259 -8.74 0.91 10.48
N ASN A 260 -9.19 -0.29 10.82
CA ASN A 260 -8.69 -1.49 10.17
C ASN A 260 -9.59 -1.77 8.98
N VAL A 261 -9.00 -2.29 7.92
CA VAL A 261 -9.70 -2.78 6.74
C VAL A 261 -9.20 -4.20 6.54
N ASP A 262 -9.80 -5.12 7.30
CA ASP A 262 -9.40 -6.54 7.36
C ASP A 262 -10.08 -7.38 6.27
N GLU A 263 -10.60 -6.71 5.26
CA GLU A 263 -11.23 -7.31 4.10
C GLU A 263 -10.37 -7.13 2.85
N SER A 264 -10.46 -8.10 1.94
CA SER A 264 -9.72 -8.07 0.69
C SER A 264 -10.14 -6.88 -0.16
N LEU A 265 -9.18 -6.02 -0.48
CA LEU A 265 -9.42 -4.81 -1.26
C LEU A 265 -9.23 -5.05 -2.76
N GLY A 266 -9.99 -4.30 -3.55
CA GLY A 266 -9.83 -4.22 -4.99
C GLY A 266 -10.12 -2.82 -5.52
N VAL A 267 -9.87 -2.65 -6.81
CA VAL A 267 -10.27 -1.45 -7.56
C VAL A 267 -11.24 -1.82 -8.68
N ARG A 268 -12.17 -0.91 -8.99
CA ARG A 268 -13.06 -1.03 -10.15
C ARG A 268 -13.32 0.33 -10.78
N TYR A 269 -13.61 0.34 -12.08
CA TYR A 269 -14.02 1.54 -12.81
C TYR A 269 -15.48 1.42 -13.22
N THR A 270 -16.32 2.34 -12.77
CA THR A 270 -17.73 2.42 -13.15
C THR A 270 -18.18 3.88 -13.14
N ASP A 271 -19.17 4.24 -13.94
CA ASP A 271 -19.73 5.61 -13.98
C ASP A 271 -18.68 6.73 -14.16
N GLY A 272 -17.65 6.47 -14.97
CA GLY A 272 -16.59 7.45 -15.24
C GLY A 272 -15.57 7.64 -14.10
N LYS A 273 -15.64 6.83 -13.02
CA LYS A 273 -14.82 6.98 -11.82
C LYS A 273 -14.21 5.66 -11.35
N TRP A 274 -12.97 5.74 -10.89
CA TRP A 274 -12.32 4.66 -10.16
C TRP A 274 -12.82 4.61 -8.72
N ARG A 275 -12.86 3.41 -8.15
CA ARG A 275 -13.28 3.16 -6.77
C ARG A 275 -12.34 2.16 -6.11
N ILE A 276 -12.13 2.33 -4.81
CA ILE A 276 -11.57 1.29 -3.94
C ILE A 276 -12.75 0.62 -3.25
N PHE A 277 -12.76 -0.71 -3.21
CA PHE A 277 -13.85 -1.44 -2.58
C PHE A 277 -13.36 -2.68 -1.84
N VAL A 278 -14.11 -3.03 -0.81
CA VAL A 278 -14.03 -4.29 -0.09
C VAL A 278 -14.76 -5.36 -0.91
N GLN A 279 -14.07 -6.45 -1.24
CA GLN A 279 -14.48 -7.38 -2.29
C GLN A 279 -15.58 -8.35 -1.90
N ASP A 280 -15.75 -8.65 -0.62
CA ASP A 280 -16.83 -9.51 -0.09
C ASP A 280 -18.17 -8.76 0.08
N GLY A 281 -18.19 -7.45 -0.18
CA GLY A 281 -19.36 -6.60 0.02
C GLY A 281 -19.52 -6.05 1.43
N GLY A 282 -18.59 -6.34 2.35
CA GLY A 282 -18.49 -5.72 3.66
C GLY A 282 -18.40 -4.20 3.58
N ALA A 283 -18.84 -3.50 4.63
CA ALA A 283 -18.85 -2.05 4.63
C ALA A 283 -17.43 -1.49 4.69
N LEU A 284 -17.10 -0.57 3.78
CA LEU A 284 -15.81 0.12 3.83
C LEU A 284 -15.87 1.19 4.93
N PRO A 285 -14.99 1.14 5.95
CA PRO A 285 -15.03 2.12 7.02
C PRO A 285 -14.76 3.54 6.52
N VAL A 286 -15.62 4.48 6.90
CA VAL A 286 -15.35 5.90 6.72
C VAL A 286 -14.16 6.30 7.60
N THR A 287 -13.37 7.22 7.09
CA THR A 287 -12.04 7.69 7.53
C THR A 287 -10.87 6.75 7.26
N SER A 288 -11.06 5.63 6.56
CA SER A 288 -9.94 4.81 6.08
C SER A 288 -9.10 5.58 5.04
N GLU A 289 -7.79 5.42 5.14
CA GLU A 289 -6.80 6.12 4.30
C GLU A 289 -6.10 5.14 3.37
N PHE A 290 -5.88 5.56 2.12
CA PHE A 290 -5.24 4.73 1.10
C PHE A 290 -4.13 5.49 0.39
N VAL A 291 -3.05 4.78 0.06
CA VAL A 291 -2.16 5.19 -1.02
C VAL A 291 -2.79 4.71 -2.32
N VAL A 292 -2.86 5.61 -3.31
CA VAL A 292 -3.24 5.27 -4.69
C VAL A 292 -2.08 5.63 -5.60
N ALA A 293 -1.63 4.68 -6.42
CA ALA A 293 -0.76 4.90 -7.55
C ALA A 293 -1.53 4.63 -8.84
N ALA A 294 -1.61 5.62 -9.73
CA ALA A 294 -2.34 5.55 -10.98
C ALA A 294 -1.37 5.75 -12.15
N PHE A 295 -1.19 4.70 -12.95
CA PHE A 295 -0.37 4.74 -14.16
C PHE A 295 -1.25 4.99 -15.38
N PRO A 296 -0.81 5.79 -16.36
CA PRO A 296 -1.44 5.82 -17.67
C PRO A 296 -1.41 4.41 -18.27
N GLY A 297 -2.48 4.05 -18.98
CA GLY A 297 -2.77 2.66 -19.31
C GLY A 297 -1.64 1.90 -19.98
N VAL A 298 -1.64 0.59 -19.74
CA VAL A 298 -0.88 -0.36 -20.54
C VAL A 298 -1.57 -0.50 -21.89
N SER A 299 -0.82 -0.41 -23.00
CA SER A 299 -1.35 -0.97 -24.25
C SER A 299 -1.63 -2.45 -24.02
N PRO A 300 -2.76 -2.98 -24.55
CA PRO A 300 -3.14 -4.40 -24.43
C PRO A 300 -2.01 -5.36 -24.77
#